data_AF-A0A1G0B2Z7-F1
#
_entry.id   AF-A0A1G0B2Z7-F1
#
_cell.length_a   1.000
_cell.length_b   1.000
_cell.length_c   1.000
_cell.angle_alpha   90.00
_cell.angle_beta   90.00
_cell.angle_gamma   90.00
#
_symmetry.space_group_name_H-M   'P 1'
#
loop_
_entity.id
_entity.type
_entity.pdbx_description
1 polymer ?
#
loop_
_entity_poly.entity_id
_entity_poly.type
_entity_poly.pdbx_seq_one_letter_code
_entity_poly.pdbx_strand_id
1 'polypeptide(L)'
;MINTLSKLLGNSPKSISNWKKENRPIISLLYKYFIKEDLEEFLETGKIKKLELIKDKTVDEIEECFRNKHNEAVLAQIDELKKRLK
;
A
#
# COMPACT_ATOMS: atom_id res chain seq x y z
N MET A 1 3.44 -13.99 2.14
CA MET A 1 4.36 -13.53 1.07
C MET A 1 4.86 -14.66 0.17
N ILE A 2 5.63 -15.65 0.62
CA ILE A 2 6.17 -16.71 -0.28
C ILE A 2 5.05 -17.44 -1.07
N ASN A 3 3.98 -17.87 -0.39
CA ASN A 3 2.84 -18.53 -1.06
C ASN A 3 2.09 -17.58 -2.02
N THR A 4 1.99 -16.30 -1.66
CA THR A 4 1.39 -15.25 -2.50
C THR A 4 2.21 -15.05 -3.78
N LEU A 5 3.54 -14.94 -3.65
CA LEU A 5 4.48 -14.82 -4.76
C LEU A 5 4.53 -16.08 -5.63
N SER A 6 4.36 -17.25 -5.03
CA SER A 6 4.26 -18.53 -5.75
C SER A 6 3.07 -18.53 -6.70
N LYS A 7 1.90 -18.05 -6.24
CA LYS A 7 0.71 -17.88 -7.09
C LYS A 7 0.93 -16.80 -8.16
N LEU A 8 1.45 -15.63 -7.76
CA LEU A 8 1.65 -14.47 -8.64
C LEU A 8 2.64 -14.76 -9.77
N LEU A 9 3.75 -15.43 -9.47
CA LEU A 9 4.82 -15.71 -10.43
C LEU A 9 4.70 -17.10 -11.08
N GLY A 10 3.67 -17.88 -10.75
CA GLY A 10 3.43 -19.19 -11.33
C GLY A 10 4.56 -20.20 -11.08
N ASN A 11 5.14 -20.21 -9.88
CA ASN A 11 6.25 -21.10 -9.55
C ASN A 11 6.10 -21.72 -8.16
N SER A 12 6.85 -22.78 -7.86
CA SER A 12 6.74 -23.46 -6.56
C SER A 12 7.17 -22.56 -5.40
N PRO A 13 6.59 -22.69 -4.18
CA PRO A 13 7.04 -21.96 -3.00
C PRO A 13 8.52 -22.16 -2.71
N LYS A 14 9.05 -23.36 -3.03
CA LYS A 14 10.47 -23.69 -2.88
C LYS A 14 11.34 -22.86 -3.82
N SER A 15 10.97 -22.76 -5.10
CA SER A 15 11.66 -21.94 -6.08
C SER A 15 11.68 -20.47 -5.67
N ILE A 16 10.54 -19.93 -5.22
CA ILE A 16 10.46 -18.54 -4.73
C ILE A 16 11.36 -18.33 -3.51
N SER A 17 11.41 -19.30 -2.58
CA SER A 17 12.31 -19.26 -1.43
C SER A 17 13.79 -19.24 -1.87
N ASN A 18 14.16 -20.03 -2.87
CA ASN A 18 15.51 -20.02 -3.44
C ASN A 18 15.82 -18.66 -4.10
N TRP A 19 14.91 -18.12 -4.91
CA TRP A 19 15.08 -16.81 -5.54
C TRP A 19 15.26 -15.68 -4.54
N LYS A 20 14.59 -15.78 -3.38
CA LYS A 20 14.78 -14.85 -2.27
C LYS A 20 16.20 -14.95 -1.70
N LYS A 21 16.74 -16.15 -1.51
CA LYS A 21 18.12 -16.37 -1.03
C LYS A 21 19.17 -15.91 -2.04
N GLU A 22 18.86 -16.07 -3.33
CA GLU A 22 19.67 -15.60 -4.46
C GLU A 22 19.59 -14.08 -4.67
N ASN A 23 18.80 -13.35 -3.87
CA ASN A 23 18.59 -11.90 -3.99
C ASN A 23 18.13 -11.47 -5.40
N ARG A 24 17.26 -12.26 -6.05
CA ARG A 24 16.80 -11.93 -7.40
C ARG A 24 16.06 -10.58 -7.41
N PRO A 25 16.34 -9.69 -8.39
CA PRO A 25 15.77 -8.34 -8.42
C PRO A 25 14.24 -8.30 -8.35
N ILE A 26 13.56 -9.24 -9.02
CA ILE A 26 12.09 -9.33 -8.99
C ILE A 26 11.55 -9.59 -7.57
N ILE A 27 12.23 -10.43 -6.79
CA ILE A 27 11.84 -10.70 -5.40
C ILE A 27 12.08 -9.45 -4.56
N SER A 28 13.26 -8.82 -4.71
CA SER A 28 13.60 -7.60 -3.99
C SER A 28 12.61 -6.45 -4.28
N LEU A 29 12.20 -6.27 -5.53
CA LEU A 29 11.20 -5.28 -5.93
C LEU A 29 9.86 -5.54 -5.25
N LEU A 30 9.36 -6.78 -5.31
CA LEU A 30 8.05 -7.13 -4.76
C LEU A 30 8.01 -6.98 -3.24
N TYR A 31 9.09 -7.35 -2.54
CA TYR A 31 9.19 -7.14 -1.09
C TYR A 31 9.39 -5.68 -0.69
N LYS A 32 9.99 -4.84 -1.55
CA LYS A 32 10.28 -3.44 -1.24
C LYS A 32 9.05 -2.55 -1.33
N TYR A 33 8.21 -2.77 -2.33
CA TYR A 33 7.11 -1.85 -2.66
C TYR A 33 5.72 -2.36 -2.27
N PHE A 34 5.59 -3.66 -1.96
CA PHE A 34 4.30 -4.27 -1.70
C PHE A 34 4.33 -5.06 -0.39
N ILE A 35 3.24 -4.93 0.38
CA ILE A 35 2.95 -5.85 1.49
C ILE A 35 2.18 -7.07 0.96
N LYS A 36 2.02 -8.10 1.80
CA LYS A 36 1.35 -9.35 1.41
C LYS A 36 -0.07 -9.08 0.93
N GLU A 37 -0.76 -8.20 1.63
CA GLU A 37 -2.16 -7.84 1.44
C GLU A 37 -2.37 -7.14 0.09
N ASP A 38 -1.43 -6.29 -0.36
CA ASP A 38 -1.49 -5.65 -1.68
C ASP A 38 -1.49 -6.70 -2.80
N LEU A 39 -0.62 -7.71 -2.68
CA LEU A 39 -0.48 -8.75 -3.70
C LEU A 39 -1.64 -9.75 -3.66
N GLU A 40 -2.23 -9.99 -2.49
CA GLU A 40 -3.44 -10.80 -2.35
C GLU A 40 -4.64 -10.09 -2.97
N GLU A 41 -4.80 -8.79 -2.71
CA GLU A 41 -5.82 -7.96 -3.35
C GLU A 41 -5.69 -7.98 -4.89
N PHE A 42 -4.46 -7.86 -5.40
CA PHE A 42 -4.21 -7.93 -6.84
C PHE A 42 -4.57 -9.29 -7.43
N LEU A 43 -4.25 -10.39 -6.75
CA LEU A 43 -4.61 -11.74 -7.21
C LEU A 43 -6.12 -11.97 -7.24
N GLU A 44 -6.88 -11.35 -6.34
CA GLU A 44 -8.33 -11.48 -6.25
C GLU A 44 -9.08 -10.56 -7.22
N THR A 45 -8.61 -9.32 -7.38
CA THR A 45 -9.36 -8.25 -8.04
C THR A 45 -8.72 -7.74 -9.33
N GLY A 46 -7.48 -8.11 -9.60
CA GLY A 46 -6.66 -7.55 -10.68
C GLY A 46 -6.20 -6.12 -10.43
N LYS A 47 -6.43 -5.58 -9.23
CA LYS A 47 -6.16 -4.19 -8.85
C LYS A 47 -5.57 -4.11 -7.44
N ILE A 48 -4.94 -2.99 -7.15
CA ILE A 48 -4.52 -2.63 -5.78
C ILE A 48 -5.18 -1.29 -5.46
N LYS A 49 -6.20 -1.29 -4.60
CA LYS A 49 -7.07 -0.13 -4.37
C LYS A 49 -6.31 1.14 -4.05
N LYS A 50 -5.26 1.06 -3.22
CA LYS A 50 -4.45 2.24 -2.88
C LYS A 50 -3.75 2.85 -4.09
N LEU A 51 -3.35 2.03 -5.06
CA LEU A 51 -2.73 2.48 -6.30
C LEU A 51 -3.77 3.02 -7.27
N GLU A 52 -4.96 2.41 -7.34
CA GLU A 52 -6.08 2.93 -8.15
C GLU A 52 -6.52 4.31 -7.69
N LEU A 53 -6.52 4.58 -6.37
CA LEU A 53 -6.90 5.88 -5.80
C LEU A 53 -5.98 7.04 -6.20
N ILE A 54 -4.72 6.73 -6.54
CA ILE A 54 -3.69 7.73 -6.86
C ILE A 54 -3.22 7.65 -8.30
N LYS A 55 -3.79 6.76 -9.12
CA LYS A 55 -3.34 6.46 -10.47
C LYS A 55 -3.26 7.70 -11.38
N ASP A 56 -4.26 8.57 -11.27
CA ASP A 56 -4.40 9.77 -12.10
C ASP A 56 -4.04 11.04 -11.32
N LYS A 57 -3.21 10.92 -10.28
CA LYS A 57 -2.76 12.04 -9.45
C LYS A 57 -1.26 12.21 -9.56
N THR A 58 -0.82 13.46 -9.64
CA THR A 58 0.56 13.86 -9.44
C THR A 58 0.96 13.73 -7.98
N VAL A 59 2.27 13.68 -7.71
CA VAL A 59 2.79 13.67 -6.34
C VAL A 59 2.31 14.90 -5.56
N ASP A 60 2.33 16.08 -6.18
CA ASP A 60 1.90 17.33 -5.55
C ASP A 60 0.42 17.28 -5.14
N GLU A 61 -0.46 16.76 -6.01
CA GLU A 61 -1.89 16.58 -5.71
C GLU A 61 -2.13 15.57 -4.58
N ILE A 62 -1.32 14.50 -4.51
CA ILE A 62 -1.38 13.53 -3.42
C ILE A 62 -0.97 14.18 -2.10
N GLU A 63 0.14 14.92 -2.10
CA GLU A 63 0.61 15.65 -0.91
C GLU A 63 -0.41 16.67 -0.41
N GLU A 64 -1.05 17.39 -1.33
CA GLU A 64 -2.12 18.32 -0.99
C GLU A 64 -3.31 17.61 -0.34
N CYS A 65 -3.72 16.45 -0.87
CA CYS A 65 -4.78 15.65 -0.26
C CYS A 65 -4.44 15.23 1.18
N PHE A 66 -3.17 14.91 1.48
CA PHE A 66 -2.74 14.58 2.83
C PHE A 66 -2.77 15.80 3.76
N ARG A 67 -2.29 16.97 3.30
CA ARG A 67 -2.34 18.22 4.07
C ARG A 67 -3.77 18.61 4.44
N ASN A 68 -4.69 18.56 3.48
CA ASN A 68 -6.07 18.96 3.69
C ASN A 68 -6.78 18.06 4.71
N LYS A 69 -6.61 16.72 4.61
CA LYS A 69 -7.17 15.77 5.59
C LYS A 69 -6.63 15.98 7.00
N HIS A 70 -5.34 16.29 7.14
CA HIS A 70 -4.76 16.59 8.46
C HIS A 70 -5.40 17.87 9.04
N ASN A 71 -5.53 18.92 8.24
CA ASN A 71 -6.11 20.18 8.68
C ASN A 71 -7.57 20.02 9.11
N GLU A 72 -8.37 19.26 8.36
CA GLU A 72 -9.75 18.92 8.72
C GLU A 72 -9.83 18.19 10.08
N ALA A 73 -8.96 17.21 10.32
CA ALA A 73 -8.91 16.48 11.58
C ALA A 73 -8.51 17.37 12.77
N VAL A 74 -7.62 18.35 12.56
CA VAL A 74 -7.25 19.33 13.58
C VAL A 74 -8.41 20.27 13.88
N LEU A 75 -9.10 20.77 12.86
CA LEU A 75 -10.27 21.65 13.03
C LEU A 75 -11.39 20.94 13.81
N ALA A 76 -11.65 19.66 13.51
CA ALA A 76 -12.62 18.86 14.23
C ALA A 76 -12.29 18.73 15.73
N GLN A 77 -11.01 18.52 16.07
CA GLN A 77 -10.54 18.46 17.45
C GLN A 77 -10.67 19.81 18.17
N ILE A 78 -10.33 20.91 17.50
CA ILE A 78 -10.47 22.26 18.06
C ILE A 78 -11.94 22.55 18.39
N ASP A 79 -12.85 22.21 17.50
CA ASP A 79 -14.28 22.44 17.72
C ASP A 79 -14.85 21.57 18.84
N GLU A 80 -14.35 20.35 19.01
CA GLU A 80 -14.70 19.51 20.16
C GLU A 80 -14.21 20.13 21.48
N LEU A 81 -12.99 20.67 21.53
CA LEU A 81 -12.45 21.35 22.70
C LEU A 81 -13.24 22.62 23.05
N LYS A 82 -13.60 23.44 22.05
CA LYS A 82 -14.44 24.63 22.26
C LYS A 82 -15.79 24.29 22.88
N LYS A 83 -16.39 23.15 22.50
CA LYS A 83 -17.65 22.68 23.08
C LYS A 83 -17.51 22.26 24.54
N ARG A 84 -16.36 21.70 24.93
CA ARG A 84 -16.08 21.29 26.33
C ARG A 84 -15.76 22.48 27.25
N LEU A 85 -15.35 23.60 26.68
CA LEU A 85 -15.05 24.85 27.40
C LEU A 85 -16.27 25.76 27.59
N LYS A 86 -17.39 25.45 26.93
CA LYS A 86 -18.70 26.11 27.10
C LYS A 86 -19.54 25.35 28.10
#